data_AF-A0A1E5VUJ2-F1
#
_entry.id   AF-A0A1E5VUJ2-F1
#
_cell.length_a   1.000
_cell.length_b   1.000
_cell.length_c   1.000
_cell.angle_alpha   90.00
_cell.angle_beta   90.00
_cell.angle_gamma   90.00
#
_symmetry.space_group_name_H-M   'P 1'
#
loop_
_entity.id
_entity.type
_entity.pdbx_description
1 polymer ?
#
loop_
_entity_poly.entity_id
_entity_poly.type
_entity_poly.pdbx_seq_one_letter_code
_entity_poly.pdbx_strand_id
1 'polypeptide(L)'
;MAEATKKACDFWGVPSTDVLRPTVEAIANHIGVAPSGIPRSSPSRQGQLTEDYFRRIDAIDFTIKQDDGAQPQNLSRADIVLVGVSRTGKTPLSIYLAQKGYKVANVPIVMGVALPKALFEINQEKIFGLTINPVVLQAIRKARAKALGFDGHKSNYAEMEHVRQELNHANQIFAQNPMWPVIEVTGKAIEETAAIVVRIHHDRKQKCSMPRISKRY
;
A
#
# COMPACT_ATOMS: atom_id res chain seq x y z
N MET A 1 21.83 -25.80 15.21
CA MET A 1 20.52 -25.43 15.81
C MET A 1 19.37 -26.18 15.15
N ALA A 2 19.10 -25.98 13.86
CA ALA A 2 17.89 -26.55 13.28
C ALA A 2 17.89 -28.09 13.16
N GLU A 3 19.06 -28.74 13.09
CA GLU A 3 19.16 -30.20 13.26
C GLU A 3 18.84 -30.64 14.70
N ALA A 4 19.31 -29.89 15.71
CA ALA A 4 18.99 -30.16 17.11
C ALA A 4 17.49 -29.96 17.40
N THR A 5 16.85 -28.95 16.79
CA THR A 5 15.40 -28.75 16.86
C THR A 5 14.66 -29.97 16.32
N LYS A 6 15.04 -30.45 15.12
CA LYS A 6 14.42 -31.65 14.52
C LYS A 6 14.59 -32.87 15.42
N LYS A 7 15.81 -33.16 15.89
CA LYS A 7 16.09 -34.29 16.79
C LYS A 7 15.31 -34.21 18.10
N ALA A 8 15.19 -33.02 18.70
CA ALA A 8 14.40 -32.84 19.91
C ALA A 8 12.91 -33.04 19.66
N CYS A 9 12.37 -32.48 18.59
CA CYS A 9 10.98 -32.68 18.18
C CYS A 9 10.67 -34.17 17.93
N ASP A 10 11.55 -34.87 17.22
CA ASP A 10 11.44 -36.31 16.98
C ASP A 10 11.45 -37.11 18.30
N PHE A 11 12.35 -36.76 19.23
CA PHE A 11 12.42 -37.40 20.55
C PHE A 11 11.13 -37.22 21.37
N TRP A 12 10.53 -36.02 21.32
CA TRP A 12 9.30 -35.71 22.04
C TRP A 12 8.01 -36.09 21.27
N GLY A 13 8.13 -36.69 20.09
CA GLY A 13 6.98 -37.05 19.24
C GLY A 13 6.19 -35.84 18.74
N VAL A 14 6.83 -34.68 18.59
CA VAL A 14 6.20 -33.43 18.14
C VAL A 14 6.52 -33.19 16.66
N PRO A 15 5.52 -33.02 15.78
CA PRO A 15 5.76 -32.68 14.38
C PRO A 15 6.48 -31.32 14.25
N SER A 16 7.49 -31.26 13.38
CA SER A 16 8.23 -30.02 13.11
C SER A 16 8.66 -29.93 11.65
N THR A 17 8.80 -28.70 11.14
CA THR A 17 9.31 -28.44 9.79
C THR A 17 10.07 -27.11 9.73
N ASP A 18 11.16 -27.07 8.95
CA ASP A 18 11.93 -25.86 8.69
C ASP A 18 11.38 -25.17 7.45
N VAL A 19 10.64 -24.07 7.65
CA VAL A 19 9.90 -23.37 6.59
C VAL A 19 10.79 -22.51 5.67
N LEU A 20 12.05 -22.24 6.04
CA LEU A 20 12.93 -21.35 5.27
C LEU A 20 14.12 -22.07 4.64
N ARG A 21 14.60 -23.19 5.21
CA ARG A 21 15.76 -23.91 4.67
C ARG A 21 15.64 -24.27 3.18
N PRO A 22 14.52 -24.80 2.67
CA PRO A 22 14.40 -25.11 1.25
C PRO A 22 14.64 -23.87 0.35
N THR A 23 14.11 -22.71 0.74
CA THR A 23 14.29 -21.44 0.03
C THR A 23 15.75 -20.96 0.10
N VAL A 24 16.38 -21.05 1.27
CA VAL A 24 17.78 -20.65 1.47
C VAL A 24 18.72 -21.51 0.64
N GLU A 25 18.52 -22.83 0.61
CA GLU A 25 19.31 -23.76 -0.18
C GLU A 25 19.11 -23.55 -1.69
N ALA A 26 17.87 -23.30 -2.14
CA ALA A 26 17.60 -22.98 -3.53
C ALA A 26 18.34 -21.70 -3.99
N ILE A 27 18.35 -20.65 -3.15
CA ILE A 27 19.09 -19.41 -3.43
C ILE A 27 20.61 -19.68 -3.43
N ALA A 28 21.12 -20.43 -2.46
CA ALA A 28 22.54 -20.75 -2.34
C ALA A 28 23.06 -21.53 -3.57
N ASN A 29 22.28 -22.51 -4.02
CA ASN A 29 22.60 -23.30 -5.21
C ASN A 29 22.58 -22.44 -6.48
N HIS A 30 21.62 -21.52 -6.60
CA HIS A 30 21.52 -20.64 -7.76
C HIS A 30 22.67 -19.61 -7.82
N ILE A 31 23.08 -19.06 -6.68
CA ILE A 31 24.14 -18.03 -6.59
C ILE A 31 25.54 -18.67 -6.49
N GLY A 32 25.65 -19.95 -6.16
CA GLY A 32 26.92 -20.67 -6.01
C GLY A 32 27.68 -20.33 -4.73
N VAL A 33 26.98 -19.86 -3.69
CA VAL A 33 27.57 -19.42 -2.41
C VAL A 33 26.86 -20.09 -1.25
N ALA A 34 27.62 -20.70 -0.35
CA ALA A 34 27.07 -21.36 0.84
C ALA A 34 26.39 -20.33 1.79
N PRO A 35 25.26 -20.68 2.44
CA PRO A 35 24.63 -19.82 3.43
C PRO A 35 25.58 -19.53 4.58
N SER A 36 25.55 -18.30 5.11
CA SER A 36 26.46 -17.90 6.20
C SER A 36 26.25 -18.67 7.50
N GLY A 37 25.09 -19.30 7.71
CA GLY A 37 24.76 -19.99 8.97
C GLY A 37 24.61 -19.08 10.19
N ILE A 38 24.79 -17.76 10.02
CA ILE A 38 24.81 -16.75 11.08
C ILE A 38 23.45 -16.05 11.16
N PRO A 39 22.77 -16.04 12.33
CA PRO A 39 21.52 -15.33 12.52
C PRO A 39 21.74 -13.81 12.54
N ARG A 40 20.69 -13.04 12.20
CA ARG A 40 20.75 -11.55 12.27
C ARG A 40 21.09 -11.02 13.67
N SER A 41 20.71 -11.75 14.72
CA SER A 41 21.00 -11.38 16.11
C SER A 41 22.46 -11.61 16.54
N SER A 42 23.30 -12.20 15.67
CA SER A 42 24.70 -12.42 15.99
C SER A 42 25.45 -11.08 16.13
N PRO A 43 26.34 -10.92 17.13
CA PRO A 43 27.16 -9.72 17.28
C PRO A 43 27.99 -9.39 16.03
N SER A 44 28.41 -10.41 15.28
CA SER A 44 29.18 -10.28 14.04
C SER A 44 28.44 -9.56 12.90
N ARG A 45 27.13 -9.33 13.01
CA ARG A 45 26.27 -8.67 12.01
C ARG A 45 25.48 -7.48 12.56
N GLN A 46 25.78 -6.98 13.75
CA GLN A 46 25.10 -5.80 14.29
C GLN A 46 25.41 -4.54 13.47
N GLY A 47 24.37 -3.77 13.14
CA GLY A 47 24.49 -2.38 12.68
C GLY A 47 24.56 -2.12 11.16
N GLN A 48 24.56 -3.15 10.30
CA GLN A 48 24.57 -2.91 8.84
C GLN A 48 23.15 -2.65 8.31
N LEU A 49 22.68 -1.41 8.45
CA LEU A 49 21.48 -0.93 7.76
C LEU A 49 21.82 -0.54 6.33
N THR A 50 20.96 -0.91 5.39
CA THR A 50 21.13 -0.62 3.97
C THR A 50 20.54 0.74 3.60
N GLU A 51 20.97 1.31 2.47
CA GLU A 51 20.34 2.51 1.89
C GLU A 51 18.84 2.31 1.64
N ASP A 52 18.46 1.09 1.22
CA ASP A 52 17.06 0.69 1.08
C ASP A 52 16.25 0.83 2.37
N TYR A 53 16.87 0.59 3.53
CA TYR A 53 16.20 0.77 4.82
C TYR A 53 15.92 2.26 5.07
N PHE A 54 16.93 3.12 4.89
CA PHE A 54 16.76 4.57 5.07
C PHE A 54 15.75 5.16 4.08
N ARG A 55 15.77 4.70 2.83
CA ARG A 55 14.75 5.08 1.83
C ARG A 55 13.33 4.75 2.28
N ARG A 56 13.12 3.62 2.97
CA ARG A 56 11.79 3.26 3.52
C ARG A 56 11.39 4.17 4.67
N ILE A 57 12.33 4.53 5.55
CA ILE A 57 12.07 5.48 6.63
C ILE A 57 11.65 6.83 6.06
N ASP A 58 12.38 7.36 5.08
CA ASP A 58 12.04 8.62 4.41
C ASP A 58 10.68 8.59 3.71
N ALA A 59 10.35 7.44 3.09
CA ALA A 59 9.05 7.25 2.45
C ALA A 59 7.90 7.25 3.46
N ILE A 60 8.09 6.60 4.61
CA ILE A 60 7.13 6.58 5.72
C ILE A 60 6.94 7.98 6.29
N ASP A 61 8.02 8.69 6.60
CA ASP A 61 7.99 10.05 7.13
C ASP A 61 7.26 11.02 6.18
N PHE A 62 7.59 10.98 4.88
CA PHE A 62 6.90 11.76 3.87
C PHE A 62 5.39 11.48 3.85
N THR A 63 5.01 10.21 3.90
CA THR A 63 3.61 9.78 3.73
C THR A 63 2.76 10.16 4.94
N ILE A 64 3.29 9.98 6.16
CA ILE A 64 2.60 10.39 7.40
C ILE A 64 2.34 11.90 7.38
N LYS A 65 3.36 12.70 7.05
CA LYS A 65 3.23 14.16 6.95
C LYS A 65 2.22 14.62 5.90
N GLN A 66 1.90 13.80 4.90
CA GLN A 66 0.91 14.13 3.88
C GLN A 66 -0.53 13.71 4.23
N ASP A 67 -0.73 12.74 5.10
CA ASP A 67 -2.09 12.32 5.50
C ASP A 67 -2.75 13.35 6.44
N ASP A 68 -1.96 14.03 7.28
CA ASP A 68 -2.43 15.01 8.27
C ASP A 68 -2.61 16.44 7.73
N GLY A 69 -2.14 16.73 6.50
CA GLY A 69 -2.16 18.08 5.93
C GLY A 69 -1.58 18.11 4.53
N ALA A 70 -2.40 17.80 3.52
CA ALA A 70 -1.98 17.77 2.13
C ALA A 70 -1.55 19.18 1.67
N GLN A 71 -0.25 19.38 1.46
CA GLN A 71 0.27 20.58 0.80
C GLN A 71 0.37 20.28 -0.70
N PRO A 72 -0.27 21.08 -1.57
CA PRO A 72 -0.24 20.88 -3.03
C PRO A 72 1.18 20.74 -3.60
N GLN A 73 2.15 21.40 -2.96
CA GLN A 73 3.57 21.40 -3.36
C GLN A 73 4.21 20.00 -3.26
N ASN A 74 3.76 19.16 -2.32
CA ASN A 74 4.33 17.84 -2.09
C ASN A 74 3.82 16.77 -3.06
N LEU A 75 2.75 17.04 -3.82
CA LEU A 75 2.27 16.14 -4.88
C LEU A 75 3.35 15.89 -5.94
N SER A 76 4.20 16.87 -6.23
CA SER A 76 5.32 16.75 -7.16
C SER A 76 6.37 15.74 -6.70
N ARG A 77 6.60 15.66 -5.38
CA ARG A 77 7.62 14.82 -4.73
C ARG A 77 7.17 13.39 -4.43
N ALA A 78 5.87 13.11 -4.51
CA ALA A 78 5.32 11.78 -4.32
C ALA A 78 5.68 10.85 -5.48
N ASP A 79 6.00 9.59 -5.17
CA ASP A 79 6.16 8.51 -6.14
C ASP A 79 4.79 7.99 -6.62
N ILE A 80 3.80 7.98 -5.73
CA ILE A 80 2.43 7.50 -5.95
C ILE A 80 1.46 8.50 -5.34
N VAL A 81 0.38 8.83 -6.06
CA VAL A 81 -0.70 9.69 -5.57
C VAL A 81 -2.00 8.88 -5.59
N LEU A 82 -2.63 8.73 -4.44
CA LEU A 82 -3.91 8.02 -4.30
C LEU A 82 -5.05 9.03 -4.23
N VAL A 83 -6.01 8.90 -5.15
CA VAL A 83 -7.16 9.80 -5.26
C VAL A 83 -8.44 8.99 -5.05
N GLY A 84 -9.35 9.46 -4.20
CA GLY A 84 -10.62 8.76 -4.03
C GLY A 84 -11.47 9.28 -2.86
N VAL A 85 -12.70 8.80 -2.79
CA VAL A 85 -13.68 9.23 -1.76
C VAL A 85 -13.26 8.82 -0.35
N SER A 86 -13.81 9.49 0.67
CA SER A 86 -13.50 9.13 2.06
C SER A 86 -13.88 7.67 2.35
N ARG A 87 -13.02 6.95 3.08
CA ARG A 87 -13.15 5.51 3.47
C ARG A 87 -12.87 4.47 2.37
N THR A 88 -12.17 4.83 1.29
CA THR A 88 -11.61 3.87 0.29
C THR A 88 -10.30 3.20 0.70
N GLY A 89 -9.89 3.29 1.98
CA GLY A 89 -8.63 2.67 2.44
C GLY A 89 -7.34 3.39 2.04
N LYS A 90 -7.39 4.68 1.63
CA LYS A 90 -6.21 5.48 1.27
C LYS A 90 -5.10 5.47 2.32
N THR A 91 -5.39 5.87 3.57
CA THR A 91 -4.40 5.94 4.65
C THR A 91 -3.69 4.59 4.92
N PRO A 92 -4.40 3.46 5.15
CA PRO A 92 -3.69 2.19 5.36
C PRO A 92 -2.91 1.74 4.11
N LEU A 93 -3.44 1.99 2.91
CA LEU A 93 -2.73 1.67 1.66
C LEU A 93 -1.47 2.52 1.47
N SER A 94 -1.53 3.83 1.73
CA SER A 94 -0.40 4.73 1.59
C SER A 94 0.73 4.36 2.55
N ILE A 95 0.40 4.05 3.80
CA ILE A 95 1.40 3.60 4.79
C ILE A 95 2.01 2.25 4.38
N TYR A 96 1.21 1.31 3.89
CA TYR A 96 1.73 0.01 3.42
C TYR A 96 2.69 0.19 2.23
N LEU A 97 2.35 1.04 1.26
CA LEU A 97 3.21 1.38 0.14
C LEU A 97 4.49 2.10 0.61
N ALA A 98 4.39 2.98 1.61
CA ALA A 98 5.54 3.65 2.20
C ALA A 98 6.52 2.68 2.87
N GLN A 99 6.02 1.64 3.55
CA GLN A 99 6.85 0.55 4.08
C GLN A 99 7.60 -0.23 2.98
N LYS A 100 7.10 -0.21 1.74
CA LYS A 100 7.81 -0.74 0.55
C LYS A 100 8.81 0.25 -0.06
N GLY A 101 8.83 1.50 0.40
CA GLY A 101 9.79 2.54 0.00
C GLY A 101 9.26 3.56 -1.00
N TYR A 102 7.95 3.69 -1.15
CA TYR A 102 7.31 4.69 -2.03
C TYR A 102 6.80 5.89 -1.24
N LYS A 103 7.14 7.10 -1.66
CA LYS A 103 6.54 8.32 -1.12
C LYS A 103 5.10 8.43 -1.62
N VAL A 104 4.11 8.32 -0.74
CA VAL A 104 2.69 8.35 -1.14
C VAL A 104 2.01 9.63 -0.67
N ALA A 105 1.20 10.24 -1.53
CA ALA A 105 0.33 11.34 -1.17
C ALA A 105 -1.15 10.97 -1.38
N ASN A 106 -2.00 11.34 -0.43
CA ASN A 106 -3.43 11.08 -0.48
C ASN A 106 -4.19 12.36 -0.86
N VAL A 107 -5.03 12.28 -1.89
CA VAL A 107 -5.92 13.37 -2.29
C VAL A 107 -7.37 12.92 -2.14
N PRO A 108 -8.11 13.45 -1.15
CA PRO A 108 -9.51 13.10 -0.99
C PRO A 108 -10.36 13.74 -2.08
N ILE A 109 -11.31 12.98 -2.63
CA ILE A 109 -12.41 13.54 -3.42
C ILE A 109 -13.55 13.84 -2.45
N VAL A 110 -14.01 15.09 -2.43
CA VAL A 110 -15.13 15.56 -1.62
C VAL A 110 -16.02 16.43 -2.50
N MET A 111 -17.33 16.16 -2.50
CA MET A 111 -18.28 16.97 -3.28
C MET A 111 -18.24 18.44 -2.85
N GLY A 112 -18.27 19.35 -3.83
CA GLY A 112 -18.21 20.80 -3.59
C GLY A 112 -16.82 21.35 -3.29
N VAL A 113 -15.79 20.50 -3.15
CA VAL A 113 -14.40 20.91 -2.97
C VAL A 113 -13.63 20.61 -4.24
N ALA A 114 -13.11 21.66 -4.90
CA ALA A 114 -12.29 21.48 -6.08
C ALA A 114 -10.98 20.77 -5.74
N LEU A 115 -10.55 19.85 -6.61
CA LEU A 115 -9.24 19.22 -6.49
C LEU A 115 -8.13 20.26 -6.71
N PRO A 116 -6.98 20.13 -6.02
CA PRO A 116 -5.89 21.09 -6.13
C PRO A 116 -5.33 21.09 -7.56
N LYS A 117 -5.10 22.27 -8.14
CA LYS A 117 -4.55 22.43 -9.51
C LYS A 117 -3.25 21.64 -9.72
N ALA A 118 -2.39 21.63 -8.70
CA ALA A 118 -1.14 20.88 -8.69
C ALA A 118 -1.32 19.37 -8.98
N LEU A 119 -2.47 18.77 -8.69
CA LEU A 119 -2.77 17.37 -9.04
C LEU A 119 -2.76 17.13 -10.55
N PHE A 120 -3.23 18.11 -11.32
CA PHE A 120 -3.33 18.02 -12.78
C PHE A 120 -2.03 18.45 -13.49
N GLU A 121 -1.14 19.14 -12.77
CA GLU A 121 0.13 19.66 -13.30
C GLU A 121 1.30 18.67 -13.11
N ILE A 122 1.19 17.73 -12.17
CA ILE A 122 2.22 16.70 -11.97
C ILE A 122 2.17 15.61 -13.04
N ASN A 123 3.17 14.72 -13.07
CA ASN A 123 3.11 13.52 -13.91
C ASN A 123 1.83 12.72 -13.60
N GLN A 124 0.97 12.56 -14.61
CA GLN A 124 -0.32 11.89 -14.49
C GLN A 124 -0.18 10.36 -14.38
N GLU A 125 0.97 9.79 -14.74
CA GLU A 125 1.24 8.35 -14.67
C GLU A 125 1.42 7.82 -13.24
N LYS A 126 1.64 8.69 -12.25
CA LYS A 126 1.76 8.32 -10.83
C LYS A 126 0.46 8.47 -10.04
N ILE A 127 -0.63 8.85 -10.68
CA ILE A 127 -1.93 9.05 -10.04
C ILE A 127 -2.79 7.80 -10.20
N PHE A 128 -3.39 7.36 -9.10
CA PHE A 128 -4.24 6.17 -9.02
C PHE A 128 -5.56 6.53 -8.35
N GLY A 129 -6.66 6.30 -9.07
CA GLY A 129 -8.01 6.41 -8.53
C GLY A 129 -8.36 5.17 -7.69
N LEU A 130 -9.02 5.38 -6.56
CA LEU A 130 -9.60 4.32 -5.75
C LEU A 130 -11.11 4.50 -5.71
N THR A 131 -11.83 3.46 -6.10
CA THR A 131 -13.29 3.39 -6.02
C THR A 131 -13.71 2.20 -5.16
N ILE A 132 -14.95 2.21 -4.70
CA ILE A 132 -15.49 1.20 -3.79
C ILE A 132 -16.97 0.99 -4.07
N ASN A 133 -17.45 -0.23 -3.84
CA ASN A 133 -18.86 -0.56 -3.91
C ASN A 133 -19.66 0.30 -2.91
N PRO A 134 -20.77 0.92 -3.34
CA PRO A 134 -21.52 1.85 -2.50
C PRO A 134 -22.14 1.21 -1.26
N VAL A 135 -22.56 -0.06 -1.33
CA VAL A 135 -23.15 -0.80 -0.20
C VAL A 135 -22.09 -1.03 0.88
N VAL A 136 -20.89 -1.46 0.45
CA VAL A 136 -19.75 -1.69 1.37
C VAL A 136 -19.26 -0.38 1.98
N LEU A 137 -19.15 0.68 1.17
CA LEU A 137 -18.77 2.01 1.65
C LEU A 137 -19.76 2.54 2.71
N GLN A 138 -21.06 2.39 2.46
CA GLN A 138 -22.08 2.77 3.44
C GLN A 138 -21.89 1.99 4.75
N ALA A 139 -21.70 0.68 4.69
CA ALA A 139 -21.50 -0.15 5.87
C ALA A 139 -20.28 0.31 6.70
N ILE A 140 -19.15 0.60 6.04
CA ILE A 140 -17.94 1.12 6.69
C ILE A 140 -18.21 2.47 7.37
N ARG A 141 -18.94 3.37 6.69
CA ARG A 141 -19.28 4.70 7.23
C ARG A 141 -20.23 4.61 8.42
N LYS A 142 -21.25 3.74 8.37
CA LYS A 142 -22.15 3.47 9.49
C LYS A 142 -21.40 2.92 10.69
N ALA A 143 -20.53 1.94 10.49
CA ALA A 143 -19.71 1.37 11.57
C ALA A 143 -18.83 2.44 12.23
N ARG A 144 -18.21 3.32 11.42
CA ARG A 144 -17.41 4.43 11.94
C ARG A 144 -18.23 5.46 12.71
N ALA A 145 -19.39 5.86 12.19
CA ALA A 145 -20.26 6.82 12.85
C ALA A 145 -20.68 6.32 14.25
N LYS A 146 -21.04 5.04 14.34
CA LYS A 146 -21.32 4.36 15.61
C LYS A 146 -20.12 4.37 16.56
N ALA A 147 -18.93 4.03 16.08
CA ALA A 147 -17.71 4.03 16.89
C ALA A 147 -17.33 5.42 17.44
N LEU A 148 -17.75 6.50 16.77
CA LEU A 148 -17.52 7.88 17.19
C LEU A 148 -18.65 8.45 18.07
N GLY A 149 -19.63 7.62 18.48
CA GLY A 149 -20.72 8.05 19.36
C GLY A 149 -21.81 8.87 18.66
N PHE A 150 -21.85 8.89 17.33
CA PHE A 150 -22.92 9.54 16.56
C PHE A 150 -24.16 8.63 16.39
N ASP A 151 -24.52 7.89 17.43
CA ASP A 151 -25.72 7.06 17.44
C ASP A 151 -26.96 7.97 17.39
N GLY A 152 -27.57 8.11 16.21
CA GLY A 152 -28.88 8.77 16.04
C GLY A 152 -28.87 10.14 15.35
N HIS A 153 -27.71 10.74 15.05
CA HIS A 153 -27.68 11.93 14.20
C HIS A 153 -27.66 11.50 12.73
N LYS A 154 -28.64 11.97 11.94
CA LYS A 154 -28.65 11.86 10.47
C LYS A 154 -27.48 12.65 9.89
N SER A 155 -26.27 12.11 9.95
CA SER A 155 -25.18 12.63 9.13
C SER A 155 -25.45 12.13 7.71
N ASN A 156 -25.71 13.06 6.79
CA ASN A 156 -25.92 12.77 5.37
C ASN A 156 -24.78 11.90 4.80
N TYR A 157 -23.59 11.97 5.41
CA TYR A 157 -22.37 11.22 5.09
C TYR A 157 -22.51 9.70 4.91
N ALA A 158 -23.41 9.04 5.67
CA ALA A 158 -23.63 7.59 5.59
C ALA A 158 -24.95 7.21 4.90
N GLU A 159 -25.71 8.19 4.41
CA GLU A 159 -26.93 7.93 3.65
C GLU A 159 -26.57 7.40 2.26
N MET A 160 -27.35 6.42 1.78
CA MET A 160 -27.02 5.72 0.52
C MET A 160 -27.03 6.67 -0.66
N GLU A 161 -27.93 7.66 -0.66
CA GLU A 161 -28.05 8.64 -1.73
C GLU A 161 -26.81 9.54 -1.79
N HIS A 162 -26.37 10.07 -0.66
CA HIS A 162 -25.13 10.85 -0.59
C HIS A 162 -23.90 10.02 -0.99
N VAL A 163 -23.81 8.76 -0.56
CA VAL A 163 -22.71 7.85 -0.96
C VAL A 163 -22.68 7.65 -2.47
N ARG A 164 -23.85 7.44 -3.11
CA ARG A 164 -23.96 7.32 -4.57
C ARG A 164 -23.56 8.60 -5.28
N GLN A 165 -24.02 9.76 -4.80
CA GLN A 165 -23.66 11.05 -5.37
C GLN A 165 -22.14 11.30 -5.32
N GLU A 166 -21.50 11.00 -4.18
CA GLU A 166 -20.06 11.16 -4.01
C GLU A 166 -19.25 10.23 -4.92
N LEU A 167 -19.68 8.97 -5.07
CA LEU A 167 -19.05 8.02 -5.99
C LEU A 167 -19.27 8.40 -7.46
N ASN A 168 -20.46 8.88 -7.82
CA ASN A 168 -20.73 9.39 -9.17
C ASN A 168 -19.86 10.60 -9.50
N HIS A 169 -19.70 11.53 -8.56
CA HIS A 169 -18.81 12.66 -8.70
C HIS A 169 -17.34 12.22 -8.88
N ALA A 170 -16.87 11.25 -8.08
CA ALA A 170 -15.54 10.68 -8.25
C ALA A 170 -15.35 10.01 -9.62
N ASN A 171 -16.35 9.25 -10.09
CA ASN A 171 -16.32 8.61 -11.40
C ASN A 171 -16.28 9.62 -12.55
N GLN A 172 -16.96 10.78 -12.43
CA GLN A 172 -16.86 11.86 -13.40
C GLN A 172 -15.44 12.44 -13.47
N ILE A 173 -14.79 12.65 -12.32
CA ILE A 173 -13.39 13.08 -12.25
C ILE A 173 -12.50 12.03 -12.93
N PHE A 174 -12.69 10.75 -12.63
CA PHE A 174 -11.90 9.68 -13.26
C PHE A 174 -12.14 9.59 -14.77
N ALA A 175 -13.37 9.79 -15.25
CA ALA A 175 -13.69 9.80 -16.67
C ALA A 175 -13.01 10.95 -17.43
N GLN A 176 -12.82 12.10 -16.77
CA GLN A 176 -12.07 13.24 -17.32
C GLN A 176 -10.54 12.99 -17.34
N ASN A 177 -10.06 11.98 -16.62
CA ASN A 177 -8.63 11.69 -16.46
C ASN A 177 -8.32 10.22 -16.82
N PRO A 178 -8.44 9.83 -18.11
CA PRO A 178 -8.36 8.43 -18.54
C PRO A 178 -6.98 7.76 -18.30
N MET A 179 -5.93 8.55 -18.04
CA MET A 179 -4.61 8.01 -17.70
C MET A 179 -4.57 7.40 -16.29
N TRP A 180 -5.48 7.79 -15.40
CA TRP A 180 -5.48 7.35 -14.01
C TRP A 180 -6.10 5.96 -13.90
N PRO A 181 -5.36 4.92 -13.50
CA PRO A 181 -5.96 3.63 -13.22
C PRO A 181 -6.95 3.76 -12.06
N VAL A 182 -8.18 3.29 -12.27
CA VAL A 182 -9.19 3.25 -11.22
C VAL A 182 -9.26 1.84 -10.66
N ILE A 183 -8.86 1.69 -9.39
CA ILE A 183 -8.78 0.41 -8.71
C ILE A 183 -9.99 0.27 -7.80
N GLU A 184 -10.78 -0.77 -8.03
CA GLU A 184 -11.81 -1.21 -7.09
C GLU A 184 -11.13 -1.90 -5.90
N VAL A 185 -11.35 -1.41 -4.68
CA VAL A 185 -10.84 -1.92 -3.41
C VAL A 185 -11.83 -2.80 -2.61
N THR A 186 -13.08 -2.97 -3.05
CA THR A 186 -14.10 -3.73 -2.30
C THR A 186 -13.66 -5.17 -2.04
N GLY A 187 -13.66 -5.54 -0.76
CA GLY A 187 -13.32 -6.90 -0.32
C GLY A 187 -11.85 -7.27 -0.54
N LYS A 188 -11.01 -6.36 -1.04
CA LYS A 188 -9.59 -6.62 -1.27
C LYS A 188 -8.78 -6.31 -0.03
N ALA A 189 -7.75 -7.11 0.20
CA ALA A 189 -6.74 -6.79 1.18
C ALA A 189 -5.90 -5.58 0.73
N ILE A 190 -5.28 -4.91 1.69
CA ILE A 190 -4.40 -3.75 1.40
C ILE A 190 -3.21 -4.20 0.56
N GLU A 191 -2.67 -5.38 0.84
CA GLU A 191 -1.56 -6.03 0.13
C GLU A 191 -1.89 -6.28 -1.34
N GLU A 192 -3.10 -6.73 -1.64
CA GLU A 192 -3.56 -6.99 -3.01
C GLU A 192 -3.68 -5.70 -3.81
N THR A 193 -4.30 -4.67 -3.20
CA THR A 193 -4.44 -3.35 -3.83
C THR A 193 -3.07 -2.72 -4.04
N ALA A 194 -2.16 -2.83 -3.08
CA ALA A 194 -0.79 -2.36 -3.19
C ALA A 194 -0.03 -3.08 -4.31
N ALA A 195 -0.19 -4.40 -4.46
CA ALA A 195 0.44 -5.15 -5.54
C ALA A 195 -0.02 -4.67 -6.93
N ILE A 196 -1.30 -4.35 -7.09
CA ILE A 196 -1.84 -3.78 -8.34
C ILE A 196 -1.21 -2.41 -8.62
N VAL A 197 -1.21 -1.50 -7.64
CA VAL A 197 -0.63 -0.15 -7.78
C VAL A 197 0.85 -0.23 -8.15
N VAL A 198 1.63 -1.03 -7.40
CA VAL A 198 3.09 -1.15 -7.61
C VAL A 198 3.39 -1.79 -8.96
N ARG A 199 2.62 -2.80 -9.39
CA ARG A 199 2.77 -3.40 -10.72
C ARG A 199 2.59 -2.35 -11.82
N ILE A 200 1.47 -1.62 -11.82
CA ILE A 200 1.21 -0.60 -12.83
C ILE A 200 2.27 0.51 -12.78
N HIS A 201 2.71 0.91 -11.59
CA HIS A 201 3.78 1.90 -11.41
C HIS A 201 5.11 1.45 -12.03
N HIS A 202 5.51 0.19 -11.83
CA HIS A 202 6.72 -0.38 -12.43
C HIS A 202 6.61 -0.58 -13.93
N ASP A 203 5.47 -1.10 -14.42
CA ASP A 203 5.23 -1.35 -15.84
C ASP A 203 5.30 -0.05 -16.66
N ARG A 204 4.87 1.08 -16.08
CA ARG A 204 5.00 2.42 -16.68
C ARG A 204 6.46 2.91 -16.70
N LYS A 205 7.21 2.70 -15.61
CA LYS A 205 8.62 3.11 -15.50
C LYS A 205 9.58 2.27 -16.33
N GLN A 206 9.30 0.98 -16.46
CA GLN A 206 10.12 0.01 -17.18
C GLN A 206 9.28 -0.58 -18.31
N LYS A 207 9.37 -0.01 -19.52
CA LYS A 207 8.77 -0.58 -20.73
C LYS A 207 9.49 -1.88 -21.10
N CYS A 208 9.19 -2.95 -20.37
CA CYS A 208 9.69 -4.30 -20.61
C CYS A 208 8.64 -5.13 -21.36
N SER A 209 9.11 -6.10 -22.16
CA SER A 209 8.23 -7.04 -22.88
C SER A 209 7.40 -7.91 -21.94
N MET A 210 7.88 -8.16 -20.72
CA MET A 210 7.12 -8.81 -19.65
C MET A 210 6.99 -7.88 -18.44
N PRO A 211 5.76 -7.51 -18.04
CA PRO A 211 5.51 -6.67 -16.88
C PRO A 211 5.89 -7.39 -15.57
N ARG A 212 6.75 -6.79 -14.75
CA ARG A 212 7.22 -7.34 -13.48
C ARG A 212 7.73 -6.26 -12.54
N ILE A 213 7.64 -6.52 -11.24
CA ILE A 213 8.28 -5.70 -10.21
C ILE A 213 9.72 -6.21 -10.03
N SER A 214 10.72 -5.35 -10.23
CA SER A 214 12.13 -5.72 -10.13
C SER A 214 12.85 -4.96 -9.01
N LYS A 215 13.83 -5.62 -8.37
CA LYS A 215 14.70 -5.01 -7.36
C LYS A 215 16.12 -5.57 -7.47
N ARG A 216 17.11 -4.69 -7.37
CA ARG A 216 18.53 -5.05 -7.31
C ARG A 216 18.95 -5.21 -5.85
N TYR A 217 19.75 -6.24 -5.58
CA TYR A 217 20.36 -6.56 -4.28
C TYR A 217 21.87 -6.56 -4.43
#